data_AF-E9E3E1-F1
#
_entry.id   AF-E9E3E1-F1
#
_cell.length_a   1.000
_cell.length_b   1.000
_cell.length_c   1.000
_cell.angle_alpha   90.00
_cell.angle_beta   90.00
_cell.angle_gamma   90.00
#
_symmetry.space_group_name_H-M   'P 1'
#
loop_
_entity.id
_entity.type
_entity.pdbx_description
1 polymer ?
#
loop_
_entity_poly.entity_id
_entity_poly.type
_entity_poly.pdbx_seq_one_letter_code
_entity_poly.pdbx_strand_id
1 'polypeptide(L)'
;MNADVGKLNGLAPRSCELCHKKDSVARCSACLAVYYCGRECQVKDRDLHKTPCKLIKKARLVYELEEKSLRELPGGLFTPENVFQNCVGRFWGILETRAYMRARYNLVDTMLLSYGTAGGPVDLVQISLDHLLDMMRLCRSDNMGLRQLIPALYIRLGRDQDAYDFMKWYATTGHKVDYDWGNMDEPFLDTKGADVLEAPAKSWRGDFLELSHVVAVVLIKVRIMLDLQAIQNARIALRGVIPEEIIEIIRGKLVSSVVLSRPEILLAGPEETARLAEKIKNQIRELYDVVESYNSHFWDLLVEDPDSGVLHRPAGYSPKSADEALMVVGYSYASWYETPGAVDVLRNLSKQG
;
A
#
# COMPACT_ATOMS: atom_id res chain seq x y z
N MET A 1 -9.56 10.01 14.07
CA MET A 1 -8.84 9.64 15.31
C MET A 1 -7.41 10.06 15.06
N ASN A 2 -7.03 11.26 15.54
CA ASN A 2 -5.69 11.78 15.32
C ASN A 2 -4.75 11.07 16.28
N ALA A 3 -4.22 9.92 15.86
CA ALA A 3 -2.89 9.54 16.30
C ALA A 3 -1.99 10.76 16.08
N ASP A 4 -1.11 11.09 17.03
CA ASP A 4 -0.14 12.17 16.89
C ASP A 4 0.76 11.82 15.70
N VAL A 5 0.34 12.22 14.49
CA VAL A 5 0.83 11.67 13.22
C VAL A 5 2.33 11.96 13.05
N GLY A 6 2.82 13.01 13.72
CA GLY A 6 4.24 13.36 13.80
C GLY A 6 5.12 12.37 14.59
N LYS A 7 4.54 11.36 15.25
CA LYS A 7 5.27 10.31 16.01
C LYS A 7 5.14 8.92 15.41
N LEU A 8 4.42 8.75 14.29
CA LEU A 8 4.28 7.44 13.67
C LEU A 8 5.61 6.99 13.04
N ASN A 9 6.01 5.77 13.36
CA ASN A 9 7.18 5.12 12.78
C ASN A 9 6.76 3.78 12.16
N GLY A 10 5.96 3.87 11.09
CA GLY A 10 5.39 2.71 10.42
C GLY A 10 4.26 2.01 11.17
N LEU A 11 4.04 0.75 10.81
CA LEU A 11 2.99 -0.12 11.35
C LEU A 11 3.30 -0.61 12.76
N ALA A 12 2.26 -0.76 13.58
CA ALA A 12 2.40 -1.33 14.91
C ALA A 12 2.79 -2.82 14.81
N PRO A 13 3.87 -3.26 15.51
CA PRO A 13 4.25 -4.67 15.53
C PRO A 13 3.18 -5.50 16.25
N ARG A 14 3.16 -6.81 15.99
CA ARG A 14 2.31 -7.76 16.73
C ARG A 14 2.48 -7.58 18.23
N SER A 15 1.46 -7.04 18.87
CA SER A 15 1.46 -6.68 20.28
C SER A 15 0.03 -6.54 20.79
N CYS A 16 -0.14 -6.50 22.11
CA CYS A 16 -1.43 -6.23 22.73
C CYS A 16 -1.94 -4.85 22.30
N GLU A 17 -3.16 -4.78 21.81
CA GLU A 17 -3.78 -3.53 21.33
C GLU A 17 -3.80 -2.44 22.40
N LEU A 18 -3.99 -2.84 23.67
CA LEU A 18 -4.12 -1.88 24.78
C LEU A 18 -2.79 -1.50 25.43
N CYS A 19 -1.91 -2.47 25.69
CA CYS A 19 -0.69 -2.24 26.51
C CYS A 19 0.61 -2.42 25.73
N HIS A 20 0.54 -2.77 24.44
CA HIS A 20 1.66 -2.95 23.52
C HIS A 20 2.71 -4.00 23.94
N LYS A 21 2.41 -4.84 24.93
CA LYS A 21 3.22 -6.02 25.27
C LYS A 21 3.25 -6.99 24.08
N LYS A 22 4.43 -7.47 23.72
CA LYS A 22 4.65 -8.37 22.57
C LYS A 22 4.52 -9.85 22.92
N ASP A 23 4.83 -10.23 24.16
CA ASP A 23 4.85 -11.64 24.56
C ASP A 23 3.46 -12.19 24.86
N SER A 24 3.25 -13.45 24.47
CA SER A 24 2.06 -14.24 24.82
C SER A 24 0.73 -13.55 24.44
N VAL A 25 0.70 -12.89 23.29
CA VAL A 25 -0.50 -12.26 22.77
C VAL A 25 -1.33 -13.24 21.94
N ALA A 26 -2.64 -13.22 22.12
CA ALA A 26 -3.59 -14.03 21.37
C ALA A 26 -4.54 -13.14 20.59
N ARG A 27 -4.95 -13.57 19.39
CA ARG A 27 -5.94 -12.84 18.59
C ARG A 27 -7.28 -12.82 19.30
N CYS A 28 -8.02 -11.72 19.13
CA CYS A 28 -9.44 -11.72 19.46
C CYS A 28 -10.15 -12.82 18.63
N SER A 29 -10.72 -13.82 19.31
CA SER A 29 -11.38 -14.96 18.66
C SER A 29 -12.58 -14.58 17.79
N ALA A 30 -13.18 -13.40 18.04
CA ALA A 30 -14.31 -12.91 17.29
C ALA A 30 -13.90 -12.31 15.94
N CYS A 31 -13.07 -11.26 15.92
CA CYS A 31 -12.71 -10.56 14.68
C CYS A 31 -11.43 -11.09 14.02
N LEU A 32 -10.51 -11.70 14.78
CA LEU A 32 -9.18 -12.14 14.35
C LEU A 32 -8.25 -11.02 13.83
N ALA A 33 -8.61 -9.75 14.03
CA ALA A 33 -7.89 -8.59 13.51
C ALA A 33 -6.86 -7.97 14.46
N VAL A 34 -7.05 -8.11 15.78
CA VAL A 34 -6.19 -7.52 16.83
C VAL A 34 -5.82 -8.55 17.88
N TYR A 35 -4.80 -8.22 18.69
CA TYR A 35 -4.23 -9.11 19.69
C TYR A 35 -4.35 -8.56 21.11
N TYR A 36 -4.44 -9.45 22.10
CA TYR A 36 -4.43 -9.10 23.52
C TYR A 36 -3.52 -10.06 24.29
N CYS A 37 -2.79 -9.55 25.28
CA CYS A 37 -1.98 -10.39 26.18
C CYS A 37 -2.80 -11.17 27.21
N GLY A 38 -4.10 -10.88 27.34
CA GLY A 38 -4.99 -11.54 28.29
C GLY A 38 -6.37 -10.86 28.37
N ARG A 39 -7.27 -11.51 29.12
CA ARG A 39 -8.67 -11.08 29.29
C ARG A 39 -8.79 -9.68 29.89
N GLU A 40 -7.89 -9.30 30.79
CA GLU A 40 -7.93 -7.98 31.43
C GLU A 40 -7.81 -6.83 30.41
N CYS A 41 -6.83 -6.91 29.50
CA CYS A 41 -6.66 -5.90 28.45
C CYS A 41 -7.85 -5.93 27.48
N GLN A 42 -8.34 -7.11 27.11
CA GLN A 42 -9.50 -7.23 26.22
C GLN A 42 -10.77 -6.62 26.81
N VAL A 43 -11.00 -6.77 28.12
CA VAL A 43 -12.17 -6.19 28.80
C VAL A 43 -12.04 -4.67 28.90
N LYS A 44 -10.83 -4.15 29.18
CA LYS A 44 -10.58 -2.71 29.25
C LYS A 44 -10.71 -2.02 27.88
N ASP A 45 -10.28 -2.68 26.81
CA ASP A 45 -10.41 -2.16 25.43
C ASP A 45 -11.81 -2.37 24.82
N ARG A 46 -12.74 -2.98 25.57
CA ARG A 46 -14.04 -3.43 25.04
C ARG A 46 -14.84 -2.31 24.38
N ASP A 47 -14.84 -1.11 24.95
CA ASP A 47 -15.70 -0.02 24.45
C ASP A 47 -15.23 0.51 23.10
N LEU A 48 -13.91 0.59 22.87
CA LEU A 48 -13.34 0.94 21.58
C LEU A 48 -13.39 -0.23 20.60
N HIS A 49 -13.12 -1.45 21.08
CA HIS A 49 -13.07 -2.66 20.24
C HIS A 49 -14.44 -3.17 19.76
N LYS A 50 -15.51 -2.99 20.54
CA LYS A 50 -16.81 -3.66 20.32
C LYS A 50 -17.40 -3.41 18.94
N THR A 51 -17.35 -2.17 18.45
CA THR A 51 -17.93 -1.81 17.15
C THR A 51 -17.10 -2.37 15.99
N PRO A 52 -15.79 -2.07 15.87
CA PRO A 52 -14.89 -2.71 14.92
C PRO A 52 -14.98 -4.24 14.91
N CYS A 53 -14.96 -4.85 16.10
CA CYS A 53 -14.99 -6.30 16.26
C CYS A 53 -16.24 -6.92 15.64
N LYS A 54 -17.41 -6.30 15.86
CA LYS A 54 -18.69 -6.79 15.31
C LYS A 54 -18.74 -6.65 13.79
N LEU A 55 -18.26 -5.53 13.26
CA LEU A 55 -18.25 -5.27 11.82
C LEU A 55 -17.35 -6.29 11.10
N ILE A 56 -16.11 -6.46 11.57
CA ILE A 56 -15.16 -7.42 10.98
C ILE A 56 -15.69 -8.84 11.10
N LYS A 57 -16.21 -9.24 12.27
CA LYS A 57 -16.79 -10.58 12.46
C LYS A 57 -17.94 -10.81 11.47
N LYS A 58 -18.85 -9.84 11.30
CA LYS A 58 -19.96 -9.95 10.36
C LYS A 58 -19.46 -10.11 8.92
N ALA A 59 -18.54 -9.24 8.49
CA ALA A 59 -17.97 -9.31 7.15
C ALA A 59 -17.29 -10.66 6.88
N ARG A 60 -16.54 -11.17 7.87
CA ARG A 60 -15.87 -12.47 7.77
C ARG A 60 -16.85 -13.63 7.61
N LEU A 61 -17.92 -13.65 8.42
CA LEU A 61 -18.94 -14.71 8.32
C LEU A 61 -19.65 -14.72 6.97
N VAL A 62 -19.91 -13.54 6.38
CA VAL A 62 -20.48 -13.45 5.03
C VAL A 62 -19.49 -14.00 4.00
N TYR A 63 -18.22 -13.58 4.07
CA TYR A 63 -17.16 -14.11 3.21
C TYR A 63 -17.04 -15.64 3.29
N GLU A 64 -16.98 -16.20 4.51
CA GLU A 64 -16.87 -17.65 4.75
C GLU A 64 -18.10 -18.42 4.20
N LEU A 65 -19.29 -17.83 4.32
CA LEU A 65 -20.53 -18.41 3.77
C LEU A 65 -20.52 -18.45 2.25
N GLU A 66 -20.15 -17.35 1.60
CA GLU A 66 -20.03 -17.29 0.13
C GLU A 66 -18.95 -18.25 -0.37
N GLU A 67 -17.81 -18.35 0.34
CA GLU A 67 -16.74 -19.29 0.01
C GLU A 67 -17.24 -20.74 0.07
N LYS A 68 -17.90 -21.11 1.17
CA LYS A 68 -18.46 -22.44 1.34
C LYS A 68 -19.48 -22.76 0.24
N SER A 69 -20.38 -21.82 -0.05
CA SER A 69 -21.42 -21.99 -1.06
C SER A 69 -20.83 -22.24 -2.45
N LEU A 70 -19.75 -21.55 -2.81
CA LEU A 70 -19.04 -21.79 -4.07
C LEU A 70 -18.28 -23.12 -4.11
N ARG A 71 -17.74 -23.58 -2.98
CA ARG A 71 -17.05 -24.87 -2.90
C ARG A 71 -18.01 -26.05 -3.02
N GLU A 72 -19.22 -25.90 -2.52
CA GLU A 72 -20.28 -26.92 -2.57
C GLU A 72 -21.12 -26.85 -3.85
N LEU A 73 -20.85 -25.88 -4.74
CA LEU A 73 -21.58 -25.70 -5.99
C LEU A 73 -21.29 -26.87 -6.95
N PRO A 74 -22.32 -27.66 -7.35
CA PRO A 74 -22.12 -28.87 -8.17
C PRO A 74 -21.86 -28.58 -9.65
N GLY A 75 -21.52 -27.34 -10.02
CA GLY A 75 -21.49 -26.87 -11.41
C GLY A 75 -22.89 -26.73 -12.03
N GLY A 76 -22.96 -26.18 -13.23
CA GLY A 76 -24.19 -25.95 -13.97
C GLY A 76 -23.93 -25.57 -15.43
N LEU A 77 -25.01 -25.32 -16.18
CA LEU A 77 -24.93 -25.05 -17.63
C LEU A 77 -24.01 -23.87 -17.99
N PHE A 78 -23.91 -22.86 -17.12
CA PHE A 78 -23.10 -21.66 -17.31
C PHE A 78 -21.94 -21.55 -16.31
N THR A 79 -21.76 -22.56 -15.45
CA THR A 79 -20.90 -22.44 -14.26
C THR A 79 -20.07 -23.71 -14.12
N PRO A 80 -18.76 -23.65 -14.39
CA PRO A 80 -17.90 -24.81 -14.26
C PRO A 80 -17.90 -25.37 -12.82
N GLU A 81 -17.76 -26.69 -12.69
CA GLU A 81 -17.45 -27.30 -11.40
C GLU A 81 -16.10 -26.79 -10.86
N ASN A 82 -15.89 -26.85 -9.55
CA ASN A 82 -14.62 -26.48 -8.90
C ASN A 82 -14.08 -25.11 -9.35
N VAL A 83 -14.92 -24.07 -9.27
CA VAL A 83 -14.63 -22.72 -9.78
C VAL A 83 -13.27 -22.14 -9.31
N PHE A 84 -12.83 -22.47 -8.08
CA PHE A 84 -11.53 -22.04 -7.54
C PHE A 84 -10.31 -22.61 -8.25
N GLN A 85 -10.49 -23.67 -9.02
CA GLN A 85 -9.45 -24.27 -9.87
C GLN A 85 -9.70 -23.96 -11.34
N ASN A 86 -10.93 -24.12 -11.81
CA ASN A 86 -11.26 -24.09 -13.23
C ASN A 86 -11.55 -22.69 -13.79
N CYS A 87 -11.81 -21.70 -12.92
CA CYS A 87 -12.17 -20.34 -13.34
C CYS A 87 -11.12 -19.30 -12.94
N VAL A 88 -9.94 -19.71 -12.44
CA VAL A 88 -8.87 -18.80 -12.01
C VAL A 88 -8.53 -17.79 -13.11
N GLY A 89 -8.33 -16.54 -12.72
CA GLY A 89 -8.11 -15.40 -13.61
C GLY A 89 -9.36 -14.79 -14.22
N ARG A 90 -10.48 -15.53 -14.26
CA ARG A 90 -11.72 -15.15 -14.94
C ARG A 90 -12.92 -15.06 -14.00
N PHE A 91 -12.69 -14.96 -12.69
CA PHE A 91 -13.76 -14.99 -11.68
C PHE A 91 -14.88 -14.00 -11.95
N TRP A 92 -14.60 -12.79 -12.43
CA TRP A 92 -15.67 -11.81 -12.64
C TRP A 92 -16.64 -12.16 -13.79
N GLY A 93 -16.18 -12.98 -14.74
CA GLY A 93 -16.97 -13.46 -15.86
C GLY A 93 -18.05 -14.47 -15.43
N ILE A 94 -17.85 -15.14 -14.30
CA ILE A 94 -18.82 -16.09 -13.73
C ILE A 94 -19.75 -15.32 -12.79
N LEU A 95 -21.07 -15.50 -12.91
CA LEU A 95 -22.03 -14.67 -12.18
C LEU A 95 -22.03 -15.00 -10.67
N GLU A 96 -21.94 -16.28 -10.36
CA GLU A 96 -22.03 -16.86 -9.02
C GLU A 96 -20.85 -16.46 -8.14
N THR A 97 -19.66 -16.31 -8.71
CA THR A 97 -18.43 -15.91 -8.00
C THR A 97 -18.42 -14.43 -7.60
N ARG A 98 -19.30 -13.58 -8.16
CA ARG A 98 -19.31 -12.13 -7.86
C ARG A 98 -19.74 -11.82 -6.43
N ALA A 99 -20.60 -12.64 -5.83
CA ALA A 99 -21.01 -12.46 -4.44
C ALA A 99 -19.82 -12.70 -3.49
N TYR A 100 -19.08 -13.78 -3.71
CA TYR A 100 -17.82 -14.07 -3.03
C TYR A 100 -16.78 -12.96 -3.17
N MET A 101 -16.51 -12.49 -4.39
CA MET A 101 -15.50 -11.43 -4.61
C MET A 101 -15.88 -10.15 -3.85
N ARG A 102 -17.16 -9.75 -3.88
CA ARG A 102 -17.66 -8.59 -3.14
C ARG A 102 -17.59 -8.80 -1.62
N ALA A 103 -17.97 -9.98 -1.12
CA ALA A 103 -17.90 -10.29 0.31
C ALA A 103 -16.46 -10.29 0.82
N ARG A 104 -15.52 -10.84 0.04
CA ARG A 104 -14.10 -10.86 0.38
C ARG A 104 -13.49 -9.47 0.41
N TYR A 105 -13.77 -8.62 -0.59
CA TYR A 105 -13.35 -7.22 -0.54
C TYR A 105 -13.96 -6.49 0.64
N ASN A 106 -15.25 -6.67 0.92
CA ASN A 106 -15.91 -6.04 2.06
C ASN A 106 -15.25 -6.42 3.41
N LEU A 107 -14.72 -7.64 3.55
CA LEU A 107 -13.90 -8.02 4.70
C LEU A 107 -12.62 -7.17 4.79
N VAL A 108 -11.83 -7.11 3.71
CA VAL A 108 -10.59 -6.30 3.64
C VAL A 108 -10.89 -4.84 3.97
N ASP A 109 -11.90 -4.29 3.31
CA ASP A 109 -12.33 -2.92 3.45
C ASP A 109 -12.76 -2.57 4.89
N THR A 110 -13.54 -3.47 5.51
CA THR A 110 -13.93 -3.33 6.92
C THR A 110 -12.73 -3.41 7.86
N MET A 111 -11.76 -4.30 7.59
CA MET A 111 -10.54 -4.41 8.39
C MET A 111 -9.69 -3.13 8.30
N LEU A 112 -9.50 -2.59 7.10
CA LEU A 112 -8.71 -1.39 6.88
C LEU A 112 -9.34 -0.15 7.49
N LEU A 113 -10.66 0.03 7.37
CA LEU A 113 -11.38 1.13 8.02
C LEU A 113 -11.37 1.04 9.55
N SER A 114 -11.32 -0.18 10.09
CA SER A 114 -11.43 -0.42 11.54
C SER A 114 -10.10 -0.26 12.27
N TYR A 115 -9.04 -0.86 11.72
CA TYR A 115 -7.73 -0.99 12.36
C TYR A 115 -6.57 -0.72 11.41
N GLY A 116 -6.82 -0.52 10.12
CA GLY A 116 -5.79 -0.32 9.11
C GLY A 116 -5.47 1.15 8.83
N THR A 117 -5.91 2.10 9.66
CA THR A 117 -5.48 3.50 9.57
C THR A 117 -3.98 3.65 9.82
N ALA A 118 -3.42 4.86 9.65
CA ALA A 118 -2.01 5.13 9.91
C ALA A 118 -1.57 4.63 11.30
N GLY A 119 -0.49 3.84 11.36
CA GLY A 119 0.01 3.20 12.58
C GLY A 119 -0.68 1.90 12.97
N GLY A 120 -1.59 1.38 12.14
CA GLY A 120 -2.34 0.14 12.39
C GLY A 120 -1.47 -1.12 12.52
N PRO A 121 -2.07 -2.27 12.92
CA PRO A 121 -1.32 -3.51 13.13
C PRO A 121 -0.73 -4.09 11.83
N VAL A 122 0.57 -4.43 11.87
CA VAL A 122 1.30 -4.98 10.71
C VAL A 122 0.65 -6.24 10.14
N ASP A 123 0.19 -7.15 11.02
CA ASP A 123 -0.45 -8.40 10.60
C ASP A 123 -1.76 -8.13 9.86
N LEU A 124 -2.52 -7.10 10.25
CA LEU A 124 -3.78 -6.78 9.61
C LEU A 124 -3.56 -6.24 8.20
N VAL A 125 -2.56 -5.38 8.02
CA VAL A 125 -2.17 -4.87 6.69
C VAL A 125 -1.68 -6.01 5.80
N GLN A 126 -0.90 -6.94 6.34
CA GLN A 126 -0.45 -8.14 5.62
C GLN A 126 -1.62 -9.02 5.20
N ILE A 127 -2.55 -9.35 6.11
CA ILE A 127 -3.73 -10.17 5.80
C ILE A 127 -4.59 -9.49 4.72
N SER A 128 -4.80 -8.18 4.82
CA SER A 128 -5.52 -7.41 3.81
C SER A 128 -4.86 -7.49 2.44
N LEU A 129 -3.53 -7.32 2.37
CA LEU A 129 -2.78 -7.47 1.14
C LEU A 129 -2.89 -8.89 0.56
N ASP A 130 -2.78 -9.93 1.39
CA ASP A 130 -2.90 -11.32 0.96
C ASP A 130 -4.28 -11.62 0.35
N HIS A 131 -5.35 -11.10 0.95
CA HIS A 131 -6.69 -11.21 0.37
C HIS A 131 -6.78 -10.53 -1.00
N LEU A 132 -6.24 -9.31 -1.14
CA LEU A 132 -6.28 -8.57 -2.40
C LEU A 132 -5.47 -9.27 -3.49
N LEU A 133 -4.26 -9.75 -3.19
CA LEU A 133 -3.41 -10.44 -4.16
C LEU A 133 -4.03 -11.75 -4.65
N ASP A 134 -4.64 -12.54 -3.76
CA ASP A 134 -5.35 -13.74 -4.18
C ASP A 134 -6.62 -13.39 -4.98
N MET A 135 -7.32 -12.29 -4.67
CA MET A 135 -8.41 -11.80 -5.51
C MET A 135 -7.92 -11.38 -6.91
N MET A 136 -6.74 -10.77 -7.03
CA MET A 136 -6.11 -10.45 -8.31
C MET A 136 -5.75 -11.72 -9.10
N ARG A 137 -5.28 -12.77 -8.42
CA ARG A 137 -5.06 -14.09 -9.03
C ARG A 137 -6.37 -14.68 -9.57
N LEU A 138 -7.46 -14.56 -8.81
CA LEU A 138 -8.78 -15.06 -9.20
C LEU A 138 -9.40 -14.25 -10.34
N CYS A 139 -9.11 -12.95 -10.44
CA CYS A 139 -9.66 -12.03 -11.42
C CYS A 139 -8.58 -11.09 -11.97
N ARG A 140 -7.85 -11.53 -13.02
CA ARG A 140 -6.73 -10.76 -13.59
C ARG A 140 -7.18 -9.41 -14.14
N SER A 141 -8.39 -9.35 -14.70
CA SER A 141 -9.01 -8.13 -15.26
C SER A 141 -9.39 -7.08 -14.21
N ASP A 142 -9.26 -7.39 -12.92
CA ASP A 142 -9.45 -6.46 -11.81
C ASP A 142 -10.71 -5.57 -11.92
N ASN A 143 -11.86 -6.21 -12.15
CA ASN A 143 -13.13 -5.49 -12.35
C ASN A 143 -13.62 -4.74 -11.10
N MET A 144 -12.98 -4.95 -9.95
CA MET A 144 -13.28 -4.27 -8.70
C MET A 144 -12.30 -3.14 -8.36
N GLY A 145 -11.29 -2.89 -9.21
CA GLY A 145 -10.32 -1.81 -9.01
C GLY A 145 -9.38 -2.03 -7.81
N LEU A 146 -9.12 -3.28 -7.43
CA LEU A 146 -8.28 -3.66 -6.30
C LEU A 146 -6.83 -3.19 -6.49
N ARG A 147 -6.36 -3.07 -7.74
CA ARG A 147 -5.01 -2.58 -8.05
C ARG A 147 -4.71 -1.18 -7.52
N GLN A 148 -5.74 -0.39 -7.22
CA GLN A 148 -5.58 0.97 -6.70
C GLN A 148 -5.06 0.99 -5.25
N LEU A 149 -5.38 -0.04 -4.47
CA LEU A 149 -5.08 -0.10 -3.03
C LEU A 149 -3.77 -0.83 -2.73
N ILE A 150 -3.42 -1.82 -3.56
CA ILE A 150 -2.30 -2.74 -3.35
C ILE A 150 -0.94 -2.04 -3.15
N PRO A 151 -0.54 -1.05 -3.99
CA PRO A 151 0.77 -0.40 -3.84
C PRO A 151 0.98 0.25 -2.47
N ALA A 152 -0.05 0.94 -1.96
CA ALA A 152 0.02 1.57 -0.64
C ALA A 152 0.25 0.55 0.48
N LEU A 153 -0.41 -0.61 0.42
CA LEU A 153 -0.21 -1.66 1.43
C LEU A 153 1.19 -2.27 1.36
N TYR A 154 1.74 -2.51 0.17
CA TYR A 154 3.13 -2.95 0.04
C TYR A 154 4.10 -1.94 0.67
N ILE A 155 3.93 -0.65 0.38
CA ILE A 155 4.76 0.43 0.91
C ILE A 155 4.68 0.48 2.45
N ARG A 156 3.50 0.33 3.04
CA ARG A 156 3.32 0.29 4.50
C ARG A 156 4.02 -0.90 5.16
N LEU A 157 4.10 -2.02 4.46
CA LEU A 157 4.82 -3.22 4.91
C LEU A 157 6.34 -3.13 4.68
N GLY A 158 6.86 -1.99 4.18
CA GLY A 158 8.27 -1.83 3.82
C GLY A 158 8.68 -2.69 2.62
N ARG A 159 7.73 -3.06 1.76
CA ARG A 159 7.93 -3.86 0.56
C ARG A 159 7.93 -2.96 -0.68
N ASP A 160 8.74 -1.91 -0.65
CA ASP A 160 8.79 -0.88 -1.70
C ASP A 160 9.16 -1.46 -3.07
N GLN A 161 10.06 -2.46 -3.12
CA GLN A 161 10.40 -3.14 -4.37
C GLN A 161 9.20 -3.86 -4.98
N ASP A 162 8.44 -4.60 -4.17
CA ASP A 162 7.26 -5.31 -4.65
C ASP A 162 6.17 -4.34 -5.14
N ALA A 163 6.02 -3.20 -4.44
CA ALA A 163 5.14 -2.12 -4.88
C ALA A 163 5.57 -1.57 -6.25
N TYR A 164 6.86 -1.28 -6.41
CA TYR A 164 7.40 -0.74 -7.66
C TYR A 164 7.26 -1.74 -8.80
N ASP A 165 7.61 -3.00 -8.58
CA ASP A 165 7.48 -4.07 -9.58
C ASP A 165 6.01 -4.25 -10.03
N PHE A 166 5.07 -4.22 -9.08
CA PHE A 166 3.64 -4.29 -9.35
C PHE A 166 3.18 -3.13 -10.25
N MET A 167 3.50 -1.88 -9.87
CA MET A 167 3.12 -0.70 -10.64
C MET A 167 3.83 -0.64 -11.99
N LYS A 168 5.09 -1.07 -12.06
CA LYS A 168 5.87 -1.14 -13.30
C LYS A 168 5.26 -2.13 -14.28
N TRP A 169 4.78 -3.28 -13.81
CA TRP A 169 4.09 -4.25 -14.65
C TRP A 169 2.84 -3.62 -15.29
N TYR A 170 1.99 -2.96 -14.50
CA TYR A 170 0.82 -2.24 -15.02
C TYR A 170 1.21 -1.11 -15.97
N ALA A 171 2.31 -0.41 -15.70
CA ALA A 171 2.79 0.68 -16.52
C ALA A 171 3.40 0.24 -17.87
N THR A 172 3.68 -1.05 -18.03
CA THR A 172 4.35 -1.62 -19.21
C THR A 172 3.52 -2.72 -19.83
N THR A 173 3.67 -3.97 -19.39
CA THR A 173 2.95 -5.13 -19.92
C THR A 173 1.44 -4.97 -19.81
N GLY A 174 0.94 -4.60 -18.63
CA GLY A 174 -0.50 -4.41 -18.39
C GLY A 174 -1.10 -3.17 -19.09
N HIS A 175 -0.28 -2.28 -19.64
CA HIS A 175 -0.72 -1.11 -20.41
C HIS A 175 -0.81 -1.37 -21.91
N LYS A 176 -0.36 -2.54 -22.38
CA LYS A 176 -0.44 -2.89 -23.80
C LYS A 176 -1.90 -3.03 -24.23
N VAL A 177 -2.24 -2.41 -25.36
CA VAL A 177 -3.61 -2.41 -25.91
C VAL A 177 -4.09 -3.80 -26.28
N ASP A 178 -3.17 -4.69 -26.64
CA ASP A 178 -3.41 -6.07 -27.08
C ASP A 178 -3.24 -7.11 -25.97
N TYR A 179 -3.04 -6.70 -24.70
CA TYR A 179 -2.91 -7.64 -23.58
C TYR A 179 -4.24 -8.38 -23.31
N ASP A 180 -4.23 -9.71 -23.37
CA ASP A 180 -5.42 -10.52 -23.11
C ASP A 180 -5.52 -10.92 -21.63
N TRP A 181 -6.35 -10.20 -20.87
CA TRP A 181 -6.63 -10.49 -19.46
C TRP A 181 -7.21 -11.89 -19.21
N GLY A 182 -7.83 -12.50 -20.22
CA GLY A 182 -8.36 -13.85 -20.17
C GLY A 182 -7.30 -14.92 -20.45
N ASN A 183 -6.20 -14.58 -21.12
CA ASN A 183 -5.14 -15.53 -21.46
C ASN A 183 -4.28 -15.84 -20.23
N MET A 184 -4.36 -17.09 -19.75
CA MET A 184 -3.65 -17.51 -18.54
C MET A 184 -2.17 -17.80 -18.78
N ASP A 185 -1.79 -18.02 -20.04
CA ASP A 185 -0.42 -18.26 -20.48
C ASP A 185 0.38 -16.96 -20.60
N GLU A 186 -0.30 -15.81 -20.69
CA GLU A 186 0.37 -14.51 -20.67
C GLU A 186 0.94 -14.18 -19.29
N PRO A 187 2.12 -13.53 -19.24
CA PRO A 187 2.75 -13.15 -17.98
C PRO A 187 1.89 -12.16 -17.19
N PHE A 188 1.70 -12.40 -15.90
CA PHE A 188 0.88 -11.57 -15.02
C PHE A 188 1.62 -11.27 -13.72
N LEU A 189 1.86 -9.97 -13.46
CA LEU A 189 2.59 -9.48 -12.28
C LEU A 189 3.97 -10.17 -12.08
N ASP A 190 4.63 -10.46 -13.20
CA ASP A 190 5.88 -11.20 -13.28
C ASP A 190 7.13 -10.32 -13.25
N THR A 191 6.97 -8.99 -13.29
CA THR A 191 8.08 -8.05 -13.07
C THR A 191 8.71 -8.30 -11.70
N LYS A 192 10.04 -8.44 -11.67
CA LYS A 192 10.84 -8.61 -10.45
C LYS A 192 12.13 -7.81 -10.52
N GLY A 193 12.41 -7.06 -9.47
CA GLY A 193 13.67 -6.32 -9.34
C GLY A 193 13.82 -5.19 -10.36
N ALA A 194 12.72 -4.56 -10.78
CA ALA A 194 12.79 -3.39 -11.63
C ALA A 194 13.59 -2.27 -10.94
N ASP A 195 14.34 -1.49 -11.73
CA ASP A 195 15.17 -0.42 -11.22
C ASP A 195 14.30 0.75 -10.73
N VAL A 196 14.13 0.87 -9.42
CA VAL A 196 13.37 1.98 -8.78
C VAL A 196 13.95 3.37 -9.09
N LEU A 197 15.23 3.44 -9.48
CA LEU A 197 15.94 4.68 -9.84
C LEU A 197 15.77 5.04 -11.32
N GLU A 198 15.12 4.19 -12.12
CA GLU A 198 14.90 4.46 -13.54
C GLU A 198 14.00 5.70 -13.74
N ALA A 199 14.02 6.23 -14.96
CA ALA A 199 13.13 7.31 -15.33
C ALA A 199 11.66 6.87 -15.24
N PRO A 200 10.74 7.75 -14.82
CA PRO A 200 9.32 7.43 -14.77
C PRO A 200 8.80 6.82 -16.07
N ALA A 201 7.99 5.75 -15.96
CA ALA A 201 7.37 5.12 -17.11
C ALA A 201 6.53 6.12 -17.91
N LYS A 202 6.41 5.90 -19.23
CA LYS A 202 5.67 6.82 -20.11
C LYS A 202 4.19 6.92 -19.73
N SER A 203 3.57 5.81 -19.35
CA SER A 203 2.15 5.75 -18.96
C SER A 203 1.84 6.54 -17.68
N TRP A 204 2.83 6.75 -16.80
CA TRP A 204 2.66 7.61 -15.62
C TRP A 204 2.63 9.11 -15.94
N ARG A 205 2.81 9.48 -17.21
CA ARG A 205 2.80 10.87 -17.71
C ARG A 205 1.71 11.11 -18.76
N GLY A 206 0.78 10.16 -18.89
CA GLY A 206 -0.31 10.24 -19.85
C GLY A 206 -1.54 10.96 -19.30
N ASP A 207 -2.43 11.37 -20.22
CA ASP A 207 -3.69 12.04 -19.88
C ASP A 207 -4.68 11.17 -19.10
N PHE A 208 -4.48 9.85 -19.09
CA PHE A 208 -5.29 8.85 -18.41
C PHE A 208 -4.39 7.92 -17.58
N LEU A 209 -3.60 8.52 -16.69
CA LEU A 209 -2.77 7.78 -15.74
C LEU A 209 -3.60 7.13 -14.62
N GLU A 210 -3.02 6.12 -13.98
CA GLU A 210 -3.55 5.50 -12.77
C GLU A 210 -3.07 6.29 -11.53
N LEU A 211 -3.93 7.18 -11.01
CA LEU A 211 -3.53 8.17 -9.99
C LEU A 211 -2.90 7.53 -8.74
N SER A 212 -3.50 6.45 -8.21
CA SER A 212 -2.97 5.77 -7.02
C SER A 212 -1.57 5.18 -7.24
N HIS A 213 -1.27 4.71 -8.47
CA HIS A 213 0.04 4.17 -8.81
C HIS A 213 1.06 5.27 -8.87
N VAL A 214 0.75 6.37 -9.56
CA VAL A 214 1.70 7.49 -9.69
C VAL A 214 2.02 8.08 -8.32
N VAL A 215 1.00 8.30 -7.47
CA VAL A 215 1.19 8.77 -6.09
C VAL A 215 2.06 7.82 -5.28
N ALA A 216 1.86 6.51 -5.39
CA ALA A 216 2.70 5.52 -4.72
C ALA A 216 4.14 5.51 -5.26
N VAL A 217 4.36 5.71 -6.56
CA VAL A 217 5.70 5.88 -7.15
C VAL A 217 6.38 7.13 -6.62
N VAL A 218 5.66 8.25 -6.50
CA VAL A 218 6.19 9.48 -5.88
C VAL A 218 6.65 9.18 -4.46
N LEU A 219 5.84 8.49 -3.65
CA LEU A 219 6.21 8.13 -2.28
C LEU A 219 7.46 7.25 -2.20
N ILE A 220 7.61 6.24 -3.07
CA ILE A 220 8.82 5.42 -3.14
C ILE A 220 10.04 6.28 -3.47
N LYS A 221 9.92 7.21 -4.43
CA LYS A 221 11.01 8.12 -4.78
C LYS A 221 11.35 9.09 -3.64
N VAL A 222 10.34 9.58 -2.91
CA VAL A 222 10.52 10.40 -1.70
C VAL A 222 11.28 9.61 -0.62
N ARG A 223 10.92 8.35 -0.37
CA ARG A 223 11.65 7.46 0.55
C ARG A 223 13.11 7.31 0.16
N ILE A 224 13.39 7.05 -1.12
CA ILE A 224 14.77 6.98 -1.64
C ILE A 224 15.51 8.30 -1.42
N MET A 225 14.90 9.44 -1.71
CA MET A 225 15.52 10.75 -1.50
C MET A 225 15.87 10.99 -0.03
N LEU A 226 14.96 10.66 0.89
CA LEU A 226 15.16 10.81 2.33
C LEU A 226 16.29 9.88 2.82
N ASP A 227 16.34 8.64 2.33
CA ASP A 227 17.43 7.69 2.63
C ASP A 227 18.79 8.23 2.15
N LEU A 228 18.86 8.78 0.94
CA LEU A 228 20.09 9.38 0.41
C LEU A 228 20.55 10.59 1.24
N GLN A 229 19.60 11.43 1.67
CA GLN A 229 19.88 12.54 2.58
C GLN A 229 20.37 12.04 3.95
N ALA A 230 19.77 10.98 4.49
CA ALA A 230 20.21 10.38 5.75
C ALA A 230 21.64 9.83 5.64
N ILE A 231 21.97 9.15 4.55
CA ILE A 231 23.33 8.66 4.25
C ILE A 231 24.33 9.84 4.22
N GLN A 232 24.00 10.91 3.49
CA GLN A 232 24.87 12.08 3.35
C GLN A 232 25.06 12.82 4.68
N ASN A 233 23.98 13.01 5.43
CA ASN A 233 24.01 13.68 6.73
C ASN A 233 24.81 12.87 7.76
N ALA A 234 24.63 11.55 7.81
CA ALA A 234 25.41 10.67 8.68
C ALA A 234 26.91 10.74 8.35
N ARG A 235 27.26 10.77 7.06
CA ARG A 235 28.66 10.90 6.62
C ARG A 235 29.28 12.21 7.07
N ILE A 236 28.55 13.33 6.98
CA ILE A 236 29.03 14.64 7.42
C ILE A 236 29.18 14.68 8.94
N ALA A 237 28.17 14.22 9.68
CA ALA A 237 28.13 14.30 11.14
C ALA A 237 29.16 13.41 11.83
N LEU A 238 29.52 12.28 11.23
CA LEU A 238 30.39 11.27 11.84
C LEU A 238 31.84 11.32 11.31
N ARG A 239 32.12 12.17 10.33
CA ARG A 239 33.44 12.30 9.71
C ARG A 239 34.51 12.63 10.75
N GLY A 240 35.49 11.76 10.90
CA GLY A 240 36.60 11.94 11.84
C GLY A 240 36.25 11.73 13.32
N VAL A 241 34.99 11.38 13.63
CA VAL A 241 34.53 11.09 15.00
C VAL A 241 34.61 9.58 15.29
N ILE A 242 34.27 8.75 14.32
CA ILE A 242 34.32 7.28 14.42
C ILE A 242 34.93 6.64 13.15
N PRO A 243 35.44 5.41 13.23
CA PRO A 243 35.94 4.67 12.07
C PRO A 243 34.88 4.49 10.97
N GLU A 244 35.31 4.48 9.71
CA GLU A 244 34.40 4.40 8.55
C GLU A 244 33.56 3.11 8.58
N GLU A 245 34.11 2.01 9.09
CA GLU A 245 33.39 0.73 9.23
C GLU A 245 32.16 0.84 10.14
N ILE A 246 32.19 1.72 11.16
CA ILE A 246 31.06 1.95 12.05
C ILE A 246 30.02 2.87 11.40
N ILE A 247 30.47 3.85 10.60
CA ILE A 247 29.58 4.73 9.82
C ILE A 247 28.75 3.89 8.85
N GLU A 248 29.37 2.91 8.20
CA GLU A 248 28.72 1.96 7.29
C GLU A 248 27.61 1.16 7.98
N ILE A 249 27.86 0.64 9.18
CA ILE A 249 26.85 -0.09 9.98
C ILE A 249 25.68 0.84 10.37
N ILE A 250 25.97 2.10 10.72
CA ILE A 250 24.94 3.08 11.07
C ILE A 250 24.07 3.41 9.85
N ARG A 251 24.67 3.61 8.67
CA ARG A 251 23.93 3.88 7.42
C ARG A 251 22.88 2.80 7.13
N GLY A 252 23.25 1.53 7.25
CA GLY A 252 22.32 0.41 7.03
C GLY A 252 21.11 0.38 8.00
N LYS A 253 21.20 1.06 9.15
CA LYS A 253 20.09 1.18 10.11
C LYS A 253 19.24 2.45 9.91
N LEU A 254 19.71 3.40 9.11
CA LEU A 254 19.04 4.68 8.87
C LEU A 254 18.11 4.67 7.67
N VAL A 255 18.28 3.69 6.77
CA VAL A 255 17.59 3.67 5.48
C VAL A 255 16.45 2.66 5.44
N SER A 256 15.49 2.90 4.55
CA SER A 256 14.43 1.96 4.25
C SER A 256 14.93 0.74 3.45
N SER A 257 14.09 -0.29 3.34
CA SER A 257 14.42 -1.56 2.68
C SER A 257 14.81 -1.38 1.20
N VAL A 258 14.28 -0.33 0.54
CA VAL A 258 14.54 -0.04 -0.87
C VAL A 258 15.99 0.34 -1.14
N VAL A 259 16.63 1.09 -0.24
CA VAL A 259 18.06 1.43 -0.32
C VAL A 259 18.91 0.36 0.35
N LEU A 260 18.42 -0.25 1.45
CA LEU A 260 19.15 -1.30 2.16
C LEU A 260 19.50 -2.50 1.27
N SER A 261 18.61 -2.85 0.33
CA SER A 261 18.79 -3.96 -0.61
C SER A 261 19.78 -3.67 -1.75
N ARG A 262 20.37 -2.46 -1.80
CA ARG A 262 21.21 -1.96 -2.89
C ARG A 262 22.57 -1.48 -2.38
N PRO A 263 23.55 -2.38 -2.25
CA PRO A 263 24.90 -2.04 -1.77
C PRO A 263 25.54 -0.90 -2.56
N GLU A 264 25.29 -0.82 -3.86
CA GLU A 264 25.80 0.22 -4.74
C GLU A 264 25.34 1.63 -4.32
N ILE A 265 24.13 1.77 -3.76
CA ILE A 265 23.63 3.06 -3.25
C ILE A 265 24.21 3.35 -1.87
N LEU A 266 24.22 2.35 -0.99
CA LEU A 266 24.70 2.49 0.39
C LEU A 266 26.18 2.86 0.47
N LEU A 267 26.98 2.29 -0.44
CA LEU A 267 28.43 2.44 -0.51
C LEU A 267 28.88 3.57 -1.45
N ALA A 268 27.94 4.28 -2.07
CA ALA A 268 28.24 5.34 -3.03
C ALA A 268 29.13 6.44 -2.43
N GLY A 269 30.01 6.99 -3.26
CA GLY A 269 30.81 8.17 -2.92
C GLY A 269 29.93 9.42 -2.73
N PRO A 270 30.39 10.46 -2.02
CA PRO A 270 29.57 11.65 -1.74
C PRO A 270 29.03 12.33 -3.01
N GLU A 271 29.86 12.41 -4.05
CA GLU A 271 29.50 12.99 -5.34
C GLU A 271 28.43 12.17 -6.06
N GLU A 272 28.53 10.85 -6.01
CA GLU A 272 27.56 9.94 -6.60
C GLU A 272 26.24 9.96 -5.84
N THR A 273 26.26 9.93 -4.49
CA THR A 273 25.07 10.09 -3.65
C THR A 273 24.37 11.42 -3.95
N ALA A 274 25.12 12.52 -4.07
CA ALA A 274 24.55 13.84 -4.39
C ALA A 274 23.94 13.88 -5.79
N ARG A 275 24.63 13.31 -6.80
CA ARG A 275 24.11 13.21 -8.17
C ARG A 275 22.82 12.38 -8.22
N LEU A 276 22.78 11.27 -7.49
CA LEU A 276 21.59 10.42 -7.40
C LEU A 276 20.45 11.14 -6.68
N ALA A 277 20.72 11.84 -5.57
CA ALA A 277 19.73 12.61 -4.85
C ALA A 277 19.10 13.69 -5.75
N GLU A 278 19.90 14.41 -6.54
CA GLU A 278 19.39 15.42 -7.47
C GLU A 278 18.59 14.80 -8.61
N LYS A 279 19.02 13.64 -9.14
CA LYS A 279 18.25 12.88 -10.13
C LYS A 279 16.87 12.50 -9.58
N ILE A 280 16.81 11.95 -8.37
CA ILE A 280 15.54 11.52 -7.75
C ILE A 280 14.67 12.73 -7.43
N LYS A 281 15.23 13.83 -6.93
CA LYS A 281 14.50 15.08 -6.68
C LYS A 281 13.82 15.62 -7.94
N ASN A 282 14.51 15.59 -9.09
CA ASN A 282 13.93 16.00 -10.37
C ASN A 282 12.79 15.08 -10.80
N GLN A 283 12.92 13.76 -10.61
CA GLN A 283 11.83 12.81 -10.90
C GLN A 283 10.62 12.98 -9.96
N ILE A 284 10.85 13.30 -8.68
CA ILE A 284 9.77 13.61 -7.73
C ILE A 284 9.01 14.84 -8.22
N ARG A 285 9.71 15.91 -8.61
CA ARG A 285 9.08 17.13 -9.13
C ARG A 285 8.28 16.85 -10.41
N GLU A 286 8.89 16.16 -11.37
CA GLU A 286 8.21 15.75 -12.62
C GLU A 286 6.89 15.03 -12.35
N LEU A 287 6.91 14.03 -11.46
CA LEU A 287 5.70 13.26 -11.13
C LEU A 287 4.70 14.03 -10.27
N TYR A 288 5.18 14.91 -9.38
CA TYR A 288 4.33 15.80 -8.60
C TYR A 288 3.51 16.71 -9.53
N ASP A 289 4.18 17.36 -10.49
CA ASP A 289 3.55 18.26 -11.46
C ASP A 289 2.55 17.51 -12.36
N VAL A 290 2.85 16.26 -12.71
CA VAL A 290 1.94 15.40 -13.47
C VAL A 290 0.67 15.07 -12.66
N VAL A 291 0.81 14.74 -11.38
CA VAL A 291 -0.36 14.49 -10.51
C VAL A 291 -1.18 15.76 -10.32
N GLU A 292 -0.52 16.89 -10.08
CA GLU A 292 -1.19 18.20 -9.93
C GLU A 292 -1.96 18.58 -11.19
N SER A 293 -1.36 18.40 -12.36
CA SER A 293 -2.01 18.68 -13.64
C SER A 293 -3.15 17.69 -13.96
N TYR A 294 -3.06 16.45 -13.50
CA TYR A 294 -4.10 15.43 -13.74
C TYR A 294 -5.29 15.59 -12.80
N ASN A 295 -5.04 15.84 -11.51
CA ASN A 295 -6.04 16.00 -10.47
C ASN A 295 -5.54 17.00 -9.42
N SER A 296 -5.89 18.28 -9.60
CA SER A 296 -5.48 19.41 -8.75
C SER A 296 -6.05 19.38 -7.33
N HIS A 297 -6.88 18.40 -6.98
CA HIS A 297 -7.42 18.27 -5.62
C HIS A 297 -6.56 17.34 -4.76
N PHE A 298 -5.76 16.47 -5.37
CA PHE A 298 -5.15 15.35 -4.67
C PHE A 298 -4.12 15.78 -3.63
N TRP A 299 -3.13 16.61 -4.01
CA TRP A 299 -2.07 17.01 -3.09
C TRP A 299 -2.60 17.87 -1.94
N ASP A 300 -3.52 18.79 -2.24
CA ASP A 300 -4.20 19.61 -1.24
C ASP A 300 -4.96 18.75 -0.21
N LEU A 301 -5.78 17.80 -0.68
CA LEU A 301 -6.49 16.89 0.23
C LEU A 301 -5.53 16.03 1.04
N LEU A 302 -4.47 15.51 0.43
CA LEU A 302 -3.50 14.66 1.13
C LEU A 302 -2.76 15.42 2.23
N VAL A 303 -2.45 16.70 2.05
CA VAL A 303 -1.66 17.49 3.01
C VAL A 303 -2.52 18.16 4.07
N GLU A 304 -3.66 18.72 3.68
CA GLU A 304 -4.49 19.58 4.53
C GLU A 304 -5.65 18.85 5.20
N ASP A 305 -6.24 17.82 4.54
CA ASP A 305 -7.37 17.06 5.08
C ASP A 305 -7.29 15.55 4.74
N PRO A 306 -6.25 14.85 5.24
CA PRO A 306 -6.05 13.43 4.93
C PRO A 306 -7.14 12.51 5.51
N ASP A 307 -7.81 12.95 6.58
CA ASP A 307 -8.88 12.19 7.23
C ASP A 307 -10.13 12.14 6.35
N SER A 308 -10.32 13.13 5.45
CA SER A 308 -11.46 13.18 4.54
C SER A 308 -11.63 11.89 3.73
N GLY A 309 -10.55 11.30 3.22
CA GLY A 309 -10.57 10.09 2.41
C GLY A 309 -11.01 8.83 3.18
N VAL A 310 -10.90 8.85 4.51
CA VAL A 310 -11.39 7.77 5.38
C VAL A 310 -12.82 8.04 5.84
N LEU A 311 -13.14 9.29 6.15
CA LEU A 311 -14.42 9.71 6.70
C LEU A 311 -15.53 9.79 5.65
N HIS A 312 -15.16 10.10 4.40
CA HIS A 312 -16.11 10.31 3.31
C HIS A 312 -15.83 9.31 2.21
N ARG A 313 -16.86 8.53 1.85
CA ARG A 313 -16.83 7.71 0.64
C ARG A 313 -17.58 8.43 -0.47
N PRO A 314 -16.95 8.68 -1.62
CA PRO A 314 -17.64 9.28 -2.73
C PRO A 314 -18.76 8.35 -3.21
N ALA A 315 -19.89 8.94 -3.61
CA ALA A 315 -21.05 8.19 -4.10
C ALA A 315 -20.84 7.62 -5.51
N GLY A 316 -19.84 8.14 -6.23
CA GLY A 316 -19.45 7.68 -7.56
C GLY A 316 -17.96 7.91 -7.81
N TYR A 317 -17.44 7.31 -8.89
CA TYR A 317 -16.09 7.53 -9.37
C TYR A 317 -16.16 8.26 -10.70
N SER A 318 -15.40 9.34 -10.83
CA SER A 318 -15.15 10.01 -12.10
C SER A 318 -13.66 10.35 -12.16
N PRO A 319 -12.95 9.97 -13.23
CA PRO A 319 -11.55 10.36 -13.41
C PRO A 319 -11.40 11.89 -13.35
N LYS A 320 -10.28 12.35 -12.80
CA LYS A 320 -9.86 13.76 -12.64
C LYS A 320 -10.77 14.60 -11.72
N SER A 321 -11.66 13.98 -10.96
CA SER A 321 -12.58 14.69 -10.06
C SER A 321 -12.08 14.73 -8.62
N ALA A 322 -12.69 15.58 -7.80
CA ALA A 322 -12.48 15.58 -6.35
C ALA A 322 -12.87 14.23 -5.70
N ASP A 323 -13.85 13.51 -6.25
CA ASP A 323 -14.25 12.18 -5.76
C ASP A 323 -13.14 11.13 -5.99
N GLU A 324 -12.46 11.19 -7.14
CA GLU A 324 -11.28 10.35 -7.38
C GLU A 324 -10.16 10.69 -6.40
N ALA A 325 -9.87 11.98 -6.22
CA ALA A 325 -8.83 12.43 -5.29
C ALA A 325 -9.11 11.92 -3.86
N LEU A 326 -10.34 12.10 -3.38
CA LEU A 326 -10.80 11.63 -2.07
C LEU A 326 -10.63 10.11 -1.91
N MET A 327 -10.99 9.35 -2.94
CA MET A 327 -10.84 7.90 -2.95
C MET A 327 -9.37 7.48 -2.87
N VAL A 328 -8.50 8.10 -3.67
CA VAL A 328 -7.06 7.78 -3.66
C VAL A 328 -6.39 8.22 -2.37
N VAL A 329 -6.78 9.35 -1.78
CA VAL A 329 -6.32 9.77 -0.44
C VAL A 329 -6.67 8.70 0.59
N GLY A 330 -7.91 8.18 0.57
CA GLY A 330 -8.33 7.08 1.45
C GLY A 330 -7.47 5.82 1.32
N TYR A 331 -6.93 5.54 0.13
CA TYR A 331 -6.04 4.40 -0.11
C TYR A 331 -4.60 4.66 0.31
N SER A 332 -4.08 5.87 0.07
CA SER A 332 -2.65 6.16 0.18
C SER A 332 -2.24 6.89 1.45
N TYR A 333 -3.12 7.64 2.11
CA TYR A 333 -2.72 8.58 3.18
C TYR A 333 -1.89 7.89 4.27
N ALA A 334 -2.32 6.70 4.73
CA ALA A 334 -1.62 5.97 5.77
C ALA A 334 -0.16 5.70 5.41
N SER A 335 0.13 5.34 4.15
CA SER A 335 1.52 5.11 3.69
C SER A 335 2.38 6.37 3.68
N TRP A 336 1.79 7.52 3.36
CA TRP A 336 2.47 8.82 3.37
C TRP A 336 2.78 9.27 4.79
N TYR A 337 1.79 9.19 5.68
CA TYR A 337 1.93 9.64 7.07
C TYR A 337 2.70 8.66 7.96
N GLU A 338 2.79 7.38 7.58
CA GLU A 338 3.71 6.41 8.19
C GLU A 338 5.16 6.60 7.74
N THR A 339 5.43 7.44 6.74
CA THR A 339 6.77 7.74 6.23
C THR A 339 7.27 9.07 6.80
N PRO A 340 8.21 9.06 7.76
CA PRO A 340 8.73 10.29 8.35
C PRO A 340 9.30 11.25 7.30
N GLY A 341 8.89 12.51 7.33
CA GLY A 341 9.35 13.57 6.42
C GLY A 341 8.70 13.57 5.03
N ALA A 342 7.90 12.57 4.65
CA ALA A 342 7.33 12.52 3.30
C ALA A 342 6.34 13.67 3.02
N VAL A 343 5.48 14.00 3.98
CA VAL A 343 4.52 15.12 3.85
C VAL A 343 5.24 16.47 3.85
N ASP A 344 6.36 16.60 4.57
CA ASP A 344 7.16 17.83 4.55
C ASP A 344 7.84 18.06 3.20
N VAL A 345 8.22 16.99 2.49
CA VAL A 345 8.69 17.09 1.10
C VAL A 345 7.59 17.67 0.20
N LEU A 346 6.34 17.22 0.33
CA LEU A 346 5.21 17.77 -0.44
C LEU A 346 4.98 19.25 -0.14
N ARG A 347 4.97 19.63 1.14
CA ARG A 347 4.82 21.05 1.56
C ARG A 347 5.94 21.96 1.04
N ASN A 348 7.12 21.41 0.79
CA ASN A 348 8.23 22.17 0.22
C ASN A 348 8.13 22.28 -1.31
N LEU A 349 7.53 21.30 -1.98
CA LEU A 349 7.27 21.35 -3.41
C LEU A 349 6.17 22.37 -3.74
N SER A 350 5.08 22.41 -2.96
CA SER A 350 3.99 23.38 -3.17
C SER A 350 4.43 24.84 -3.02
N LYS A 351 5.44 25.11 -2.19
CA LYS A 351 6.03 26.46 -2.00
C LYS A 351 6.99 26.89 -3.11
N GLN A 352 7.43 25.96 -3.95
CA GLN A 352 8.37 26.22 -5.05
C GLN A 352 7.66 26.41 -6.41
N GLY A 353 6.35 26.20 -6.45
CA GLY A 353 5.49 26.34 -7.63
C GLY A 353 5.00 27.77 -7.86
#